data_AF-A0A3D5FK57-F1
#
_entry.id   AF-A0A3D5FK57-F1
#
_cell.length_a   1.000
_cell.length_b   1.000
_cell.length_c   1.000
_cell.angle_alpha   90.00
_cell.angle_beta   90.00
_cell.angle_gamma   90.00
#
_symmetry.space_group_name_H-M   'P 1'
#
loop_
_entity.id
_entity.type
_entity.pdbx_description
1 polymer ?
#
loop_
_entity_poly.entity_id
_entity_poly.type
_entity_poly.pdbx_seq_one_letter_code
_entity_poly.pdbx_strand_id
1 'polypeptide(L)' 'METLSSRMQYAERMLRRLCTEVGPHPSGTPEYEQVVRIIHEDLSASIPDVQLDRYLDYWAALSPELNHQGNRLA' A
#
# COMPACT_ATOMS: atom_id res chain seq x y z
N MET A 1 -24.56 -10.65 -8.86
CA MET A 1 -23.72 -11.83 -8.59
C MET A 1 -22.49 -11.73 -9.48
N GLU A 2 -21.31 -11.48 -8.90
CA GLU A 2 -20.04 -11.33 -9.63
C GLU A 2 -19.63 -12.65 -10.30
N THR A 3 -19.37 -12.61 -11.60
CA THR A 3 -18.92 -13.80 -12.34
C THR A 3 -17.45 -14.09 -12.03
N LEU A 4 -16.95 -15.29 -12.35
CA LEU A 4 -15.51 -15.56 -12.26
C LEU A 4 -14.71 -14.62 -13.17
N SER A 5 -15.28 -14.27 -14.32
CA SER A 5 -14.67 -13.36 -15.29
C SER A 5 -14.49 -11.94 -14.72
N SER A 6 -15.48 -11.39 -14.01
CA SER A 6 -15.38 -10.05 -13.42
C SER A 6 -14.29 -9.98 -12.34
N ARG A 7 -14.18 -11.03 -11.51
CA ARG A 7 -13.13 -11.14 -10.49
C ARG A 7 -11.72 -11.20 -11.08
N MET A 8 -11.53 -11.94 -12.17
CA MET A 8 -10.24 -12.02 -12.85
C MET A 8 -9.84 -10.68 -13.48
N GLN A 9 -10.79 -9.99 -14.13
CA GLN A 9 -10.56 -8.67 -14.71
C GLN A 9 -10.23 -7.62 -13.63
N TYR A 10 -10.91 -7.69 -12.49
CA TYR A 10 -10.58 -6.85 -11.32
C TYR A 10 -9.15 -7.10 -10.85
N ALA A 11 -8.78 -8.38 -10.63
CA ALA A 11 -7.45 -8.74 -10.15
C ALA A 11 -6.35 -8.30 -11.12
N GLU A 12 -6.53 -8.52 -12.43
CA GLU A 12 -5.58 -8.08 -13.45
C GLU A 12 -5.40 -6.56 -13.45
N ARG A 13 -6.50 -5.80 -13.39
CA ARG A 13 -6.46 -4.33 -13.33
C ARG A 13 -5.72 -3.85 -12.09
N MET A 14 -6.01 -4.42 -10.93
CA MET A 14 -5.37 -4.02 -9.68
C MET A 14 -3.88 -4.37 -9.69
N LEU A 15 -3.52 -5.58 -10.12
CA LEU A 15 -2.11 -6.01 -10.21
C LEU A 15 -1.31 -5.14 -11.20
N ARG A 16 -1.87 -4.81 -12.36
CA ARG A 16 -1.24 -3.88 -13.32
C ARG A 16 -0.98 -2.52 -12.67
N ARG A 17 -1.97 -1.96 -11.98
CA ARG A 17 -1.84 -0.66 -11.30
C ARG A 17 -0.77 -0.69 -10.20
N LEU A 18 -0.78 -1.72 -9.36
CA LEU A 18 0.14 -1.81 -8.21
C LEU A 18 1.57 -2.25 -8.60
N CYS A 19 1.70 -3.25 -9.47
CA CYS A 19 3.00 -3.89 -9.73
C CYS A 19 3.71 -3.35 -10.98
N THR A 20 2.97 -2.78 -11.94
CA THR A 20 3.55 -2.26 -13.19
C THR A 20 3.56 -0.74 -13.24
N GLU A 21 2.44 -0.09 -12.92
CA GLU A 21 2.32 1.37 -13.02
C GLU A 21 3.00 2.09 -11.85
N VAL A 22 2.82 1.60 -10.60
CA VAL A 22 3.56 2.11 -9.44
C VAL A 22 4.94 1.47 -9.33
N GLY A 23 5.01 0.14 -9.46
CA GLY A 23 6.27 -0.61 -9.32
C GLY A 23 6.58 -0.98 -7.85
N PRO A 24 7.84 -1.27 -7.50
CA PRO A 24 8.23 -1.65 -6.15
C PRO A 24 7.84 -0.59 -5.12
N HIS A 25 7.20 -1.01 -4.03
CA HIS A 25 6.68 -0.12 -2.99
C HIS A 25 7.08 -0.59 -1.57
N PRO A 26 8.37 -0.49 -1.20
CA PRO A 26 8.83 -0.83 0.14
C PRO A 26 8.17 0.05 1.21
N SER A 27 7.95 -0.50 2.41
CA SER A 27 7.33 0.25 3.51
C SER A 27 8.11 1.54 3.81
N GLY A 28 7.36 2.64 4.01
CA GLY A 28 7.92 3.96 4.32
C GLY A 28 8.42 4.76 3.13
N THR A 29 8.25 4.28 1.88
CA THR A 29 8.56 5.06 0.68
C THR A 29 7.33 5.79 0.13
N PRO A 30 7.49 6.81 -0.74
CA PRO A 30 6.37 7.47 -1.40
C PRO A 30 5.49 6.52 -2.22
N GLU A 31 6.08 5.49 -2.84
CA GLU A 31 5.38 4.48 -3.63
C GLU A 31 4.46 3.63 -2.73
N TYR A 32 4.90 3.31 -1.50
CA TYR A 32 4.07 2.64 -0.51
C TYR A 32 2.84 3.48 -0.14
N GLU A 33 3.03 4.77 0.17
CA GLU A 33 1.91 5.67 0.47
C GLU A 33 0.94 5.79 -0.72
N GLN A 34 1.46 5.79 -1.95
CA GLN A 34 0.64 5.78 -3.16
C GLN A 34 -0.19 4.50 -3.29
N VAL A 35 0.39 3.32 -3.03
CA VAL A 35 -0.33 2.04 -3.04
C VAL A 35 -1.39 1.98 -1.95
N VAL A 36 -1.08 2.44 -0.73
CA VAL A 36 -2.03 2.51 0.38
C VAL A 36 -3.26 3.35 -0.01
N ARG A 37 -3.04 4.52 -0.63
CA ARG A 37 -4.13 5.37 -1.12
C ARG A 37 -4.98 4.67 -2.19
N ILE A 38 -4.35 4.02 -3.18
CA ILE A 38 -5.08 3.31 -4.25
C ILE A 38 -6.00 2.23 -3.67
N ILE A 39 -5.49 1.43 -2.72
CA ILE A 39 -6.26 0.36 -2.08
C ILE A 39 -7.37 0.94 -1.21
N HIS A 40 -7.08 1.99 -0.44
CA HIS A 40 -8.08 2.65 0.41
C HIS A 40 -9.23 3.23 -0.41
N GLU A 41 -8.95 3.89 -1.54
CA GLU A 41 -9.95 4.43 -2.45
C GLU A 41 -10.85 3.32 -3.03
N ASP A 42 -10.25 2.21 -3.49
CA ASP A 42 -10.98 1.08 -4.08
C ASP A 42 -11.88 0.36 -3.04
N LEU A 43 -11.37 0.16 -1.83
CA LEU A 43 -12.13 -0.40 -0.72
C LEU A 43 -13.26 0.55 -0.29
N SER A 44 -12.99 1.85 -0.18
CA SER A 44 -13.98 2.84 0.25
C SER A 44 -15.14 2.98 -0.74
N ALA A 45 -14.90 2.72 -2.02
CA ALA A 45 -15.96 2.64 -3.02
C ALA A 45 -16.81 1.35 -2.92
N SER A 46 -16.28 0.32 -2.25
CA SER A 46 -16.85 -1.03 -2.24
C SER A 46 -17.53 -1.39 -0.92
N ILE A 47 -17.09 -0.83 0.22
CA ILE A 47 -17.65 -1.10 1.55
C ILE A 47 -17.82 0.19 2.38
N PRO A 48 -18.74 0.22 3.36
CA PRO A 48 -19.16 1.47 4.00
C PRO A 48 -18.16 2.11 4.96
N ASP A 49 -17.25 1.33 5.54
CA ASP A 49 -16.28 1.81 6.54
C ASP A 49 -14.90 1.21 6.25
N VAL A 50 -13.94 2.06 5.93
CA VAL A 50 -12.56 1.70 5.61
C VAL A 50 -11.63 2.63 6.35
N GLN A 51 -10.87 2.07 7.28
CA GLN A 51 -9.94 2.80 8.11
C GLN A 51 -8.51 2.36 7.80
N LEU A 52 -7.59 3.32 7.83
CA LEU A 52 -6.17 3.03 7.79
C LEU A 52 -5.70 2.77 9.21
N ASP A 53 -5.26 1.54 9.48
CA ASP A 53 -4.48 1.25 10.67
C ASP A 53 -3.02 1.65 10.40
N ARG A 54 -2.53 2.62 11.15
CA ARG A 54 -1.13 3.06 11.08
C ARG A 54 -0.34 2.35 12.16
N TYR A 55 0.05 1.12 11.89
CA TYR A 55 1.01 0.42 12.73
C TYR A 55 2.43 0.93 12.40
N LEU A 56 3.02 1.67 13.33
CA LEU A 56 4.43 2.05 13.29
C LEU A 56 5.29 0.80 13.53
N ASP A 57 6.16 0.44 12.59
CA ASP A 57 7.59 0.67 12.80
C ASP A 57 8.39 0.35 11.53
N TYR A 58 9.26 1.30 11.21
CA TYR A 58 10.13 1.38 10.04
C TYR A 58 11.08 0.17 9.94
N TRP A 59 11.01 -0.59 8.84
CA TRP A 59 11.97 -1.65 8.52
C TRP A 59 12.83 -1.23 7.31
N ALA A 60 14.11 -0.94 7.56
CA ALA A 60 15.12 -0.71 6.54
C ALA A 60 16.22 -1.77 6.62
N ALA A 61 16.89 -2.05 5.49
CA ALA A 61 18.05 -2.94 5.47
C ALA A 61 19.20 -2.33 6.30
N LEU A 62 19.68 -3.08 7.29
CA LEU A 62 20.79 -2.66 8.15
C LEU A 62 22.12 -2.68 7.37
N SER A 63 22.64 -1.49 7.05
CA SER A 63 24.08 -1.25 6.88
C SER A 63 24.66 -0.83 8.25
N PRO A 64 25.94 -1.07 8.60
CA PRO A 64 26.42 -1.08 9.99
C PRO A 64 26.40 0.27 10.74
N GLU A 65 26.14 1.38 10.05
CA GLU A 65 26.26 2.72 10.63
C GLU A 65 24.91 3.43 10.57
N LEU A 66 24.31 3.64 11.75
CA LEU A 66 23.06 4.35 11.95
C LEU A 66 23.17 5.78 11.45
N ASN A 67 22.55 6.09 10.31
CA ASN A 67 22.58 7.43 9.71
C ASN A 67 21.35 8.31 10.03
N HIS A 68 20.37 7.85 10.83
CA HIS A 68 19.23 8.71 11.18
C HIS A 68 18.46 8.28 12.45
N GLN A 69 18.00 9.27 13.23
CA GLN A 69 17.09 9.12 14.37
C GLN A 69 15.81 9.92 14.05
N GLY A 70 14.68 9.23 13.92
CA GLY A 70 13.37 9.85 13.68
C GLY A 70 12.76 10.48 14.94
N ASN A 71 11.82 11.41 14.75
CA ASN A 71 11.12 12.08 15.85
C ASN A 71 10.11 11.16 16.54
N ARG A 72 10.20 11.09 17.86
CA ARG A 72 9.21 10.44 18.72
C ARG A 72 7.92 11.26 18.68
N LEU A 73 6.83 10.64 18.26
CA LEU A 73 5.50 11.26 18.39
C LEU A 73 5.13 11.29 19.88
N ALA A 74 4.63 12.45 20.32
CA ALA A 74 4.18 12.70 21.69
C ALA A 74 2.84 12.04 22.00
#